data_AF-A0A7V2NQW1-F1
#
_entry.id   AF-A0A7V2NQW1-F1
#
_cell.length_a   1.000
_cell.length_b   1.000
_cell.length_c   1.000
_cell.angle_alpha   90.00
_cell.angle_beta   90.00
_cell.angle_gamma   90.00
#
_symmetry.space_group_name_H-M   'P 1'
#
loop_
_entity.id
_entity.type
_entity.pdbx_description
1 polymer ?
#
loop_
_entity_poly.entity_id
_entity_poly.type
_entity_poly.pdbx_seq_one_letter_code
_entity_poly.pdbx_strand_id
1 'polypeptide(L)' 'MTTRTVRIAISGLGNLGARFIKLMLDKRNELRDRYDLDLVIVAAVDSRGAAQDPCGLDLNLVLNT' A
#
# COMPACT_ATOMS: atom_id res chain seq x y z
N MET A 1 -0.72 2.15 23.38
CA MET A 1 -1.69 2.28 22.27
C MET A 1 -1.44 1.15 21.30
N THR A 2 -2.49 0.52 20.78
CA THR A 2 -2.37 -0.66 19.91
C THR A 2 -2.62 -0.23 18.47
N THR A 3 -1.57 -0.17 17.66
CA THR A 3 -1.70 0.15 16.24
C THR A 3 -2.49 -0.93 15.51
N ARG A 4 -3.57 -0.55 14.83
CA ARG A 4 -4.41 -1.44 14.03
C ARG A 4 -3.84 -1.56 12.61
N THR A 5 -3.52 -2.79 12.21
CA THR A 5 -3.14 -3.08 10.83
C THR A 5 -4.37 -3.19 9.92
N VAL A 6 -4.37 -2.45 8.82
CA VAL A 6 -5.40 -2.53 7.77
C VAL A 6 -4.74 -3.03 6.49
N ARG A 7 -5.22 -4.16 5.98
CA ARG A 7 -4.72 -4.79 4.76
C ARG A 7 -5.52 -4.29 3.56
N ILE A 8 -4.83 -3.79 2.54
CA ILE A 8 -5.42 -3.14 1.38
C ILE A 8 -5.04 -3.93 0.12
N ALA A 9 -6.02 -4.14 -0.75
CA ALA A 9 -5.80 -4.57 -2.12
C ALA A 9 -6.09 -3.39 -3.05
N ILE A 10 -5.19 -3.13 -4.00
CA ILE A 10 -5.35 -2.08 -5.00
C ILE A 10 -5.72 -2.72 -6.34
N SER A 11 -6.79 -2.24 -6.96
CA SER A 11 -7.14 -2.56 -8.34
C SER A 11 -6.93 -1.32 -9.22
N GLY A 12 -5.98 -1.43 -10.14
CA GLY A 12 -5.48 -0.36 -11.00
C GLY A 12 -4.17 0.23 -10.49
N LEU A 13 -3.06 -0.13 -11.14
CA LEU A 13 -1.72 0.41 -10.89
C LEU A 13 -1.28 1.47 -11.93
N GLY A 14 -2.23 2.22 -12.48
CA GLY A 14 -1.92 3.38 -13.33
C GLY A 14 -1.44 4.58 -12.52
N ASN A 15 -1.49 5.78 -13.11
CA ASN A 15 -1.07 7.02 -12.44
C ASN A 15 -1.71 7.25 -11.06
N LEU A 16 -2.98 6.88 -10.89
CA LEU A 16 -3.67 7.03 -9.59
C LEU A 16 -3.15 6.04 -8.55
N GLY A 17 -3.06 4.75 -8.91
CA GLY A 17 -2.57 3.69 -8.02
C GLY A 17 -1.15 3.98 -7.55
N ALA A 18 -0.25 4.34 -8.47
CA ALA A 18 1.14 4.69 -8.13
C ALA A 18 1.22 5.92 -7.21
N ARG A 19 0.43 6.97 -7.46
CA ARG A 19 0.38 8.16 -6.58
C ARG A 19 -0.17 7.82 -5.20
N PHE A 20 -1.18 6.97 -5.12
CA PHE A 20 -1.73 6.50 -3.84
C PHE A 20 -0.68 5.71 -3.06
N ILE A 21 0.03 4.77 -3.69
CA ILE A 21 1.12 4.01 -3.05
C ILE A 21 2.21 4.94 -2.53
N LYS A 22 2.61 5.94 -3.33
CA LYS A 22 3.58 6.94 -2.90
C LYS A 22 3.10 7.75 -1.69
N LEU A 23 1.83 8.17 -1.69
CA LEU A 23 1.24 8.85 -0.54
C LEU A 23 1.24 7.96 0.72
N MET A 24 0.97 6.66 0.58
CA MET A 24 1.00 5.71 1.70
C MET A 24 2.40 5.56 2.29
N LEU A 25 3.44 5.53 1.45
CA LEU A 25 4.84 5.56 1.90
C LEU A 25 5.14 6.86 2.67
N ASP A 26 4.83 8.01 2.07
CA ASP A 26 5.12 9.33 2.63
C ASP A 26 4.38 9.58 3.95
N LYS A 27 3.17 9.03 4.11
CA LYS A 27 2.27 9.26 5.25
C LYS A 27 2.28 8.16 6.30
N ARG A 28 3.11 7.13 6.16
CA ARG A 28 3.10 5.97 7.07
C ARG A 28 3.24 6.36 8.55
N ASN A 29 4.18 7.24 8.87
CA ASN A 29 4.38 7.68 10.25
C ASN A 29 3.21 8.54 10.73
N GLU A 30 2.73 9.47 9.90
CA GLU A 30 1.56 10.30 10.24
C GLU A 30 0.31 9.45 10.54
N LEU A 31 0.09 8.39 9.77
CA LEU A 31 -1.04 7.49 9.96
C LEU A 31 -0.94 6.70 11.27
N ARG A 32 0.26 6.25 11.61
CA ARG A 32 0.53 5.56 12.88
C ARG A 32 0.37 6.50 14.06
N ASP A 33 0.96 7.69 13.98
CA ASP A 33 1.03 8.64 15.10
C ASP A 33 -0.31 9.32 15.40
N ARG A 34 -1.09 9.65 14.36
CA ARG A 34 -2.36 10.38 14.52
C ARG A 34 -3.59 9.49 14.63
N TYR A 35 -3.54 8.30 14.06
CA TYR A 35 -4.73 7.45 13.91
C TYR A 35 -4.52 6.02 14.40
N ASP A 36 -3.35 5.66 14.93
CA ASP A 36 -3.01 4.29 15.31
C ASP A 36 -3.23 3.29 14.15
N LEU A 37 -2.96 3.71 12.91
CA LEU A 37 -3.15 2.88 11.71
C LEU A 37 -1.83 2.48 11.06
N ASP A 38 -1.70 1.19 10.76
CA ASP A 38 -0.65 0.66 9.89
C ASP A 38 -1.27 0.08 8.61
N LEU A 39 -1.13 0.81 7.50
CA LEU A 39 -1.70 0.40 6.22
C LEU A 39 -0.68 -0.49 5.49
N VAL A 40 -1.10 -1.69 5.13
CA VAL A 40 -0.27 -2.69 4.44
C VAL A 40 -0.95 -3.07 3.15
N ILE A 41 -0.31 -2.79 2.02
CA ILE A 41 -0.82 -3.24 0.72
C ILE A 41 -0.40 -4.69 0.53
N VAL A 42 -1.37 -5.58 0.43
CA VAL A 42 -1.16 -7.03 0.30
C VAL A 42 -1.41 -7.53 -1.12
N ALA A 43 -2.02 -6.70 -1.97
CA ALA A 43 -2.22 -7.03 -3.37
C ALA A 43 -2.28 -5.76 -4.25
N ALA A 44 -1.76 -5.88 -5.46
CA ALA A 44 -1.86 -4.86 -6.51
C ALA A 44 -2.21 -5.55 -7.83
N VAL A 45 -3.22 -5.03 -8.53
CA VAL A 45 -3.72 -5.57 -9.80
C VAL A 45 -3.67 -4.47 -10.85
N ASP A 46 -3.27 -4.79 -12.07
CA ASP A 46 -3.34 -3.91 -13.23
C ASP A 46 -3.92 -4.64 -14.46
N SER A 47 -3.82 -4.03 -15.65
CA SER A 47 -4.33 -4.64 -16.88
C SER A 47 -3.51 -5.85 -17.37
N ARG A 48 -2.32 -6.09 -16.80
CA ARG A 48 -1.39 -7.15 -17.20
C ARG A 48 -1.31 -8.29 -16.20
N GLY A 49 -1.73 -8.08 -14.95
CA GLY A 49 -1.78 -9.14 -13.97
C GLY A 49 -1.98 -8.65 -12.54
N ALA A 50 -1.52 -9.45 -11.60
CA ALA A 50 -1.62 -9.18 -10.17
C ALA A 50 -0.37 -9.65 -9.43
N ALA A 51 0.00 -8.92 -8.39
CA ALA A 51 0.96 -9.32 -7.37
C ALA A 51 0.24 -9.41 -6.02
N GLN A 52 0.57 -10.41 -5.20
CA GLN A 52 -0.05 -10.64 -3.90
C GLN A 52 0.95 -11.23 -2.91
N ASP A 53 0.99 -10.66 -1.70
CA ASP A 53 1.76 -11.15 -0.56
C ASP A 53 0.93 -10.91 0.73
N PRO A 54 0.52 -11.97 1.47
CA PRO A 54 -0.22 -11.81 2.73
C PRO A 54 0.54 -11.02 3.80
N CYS A 55 1.87 -10.99 3.71
CA CYS A 55 2.77 -10.26 4.61
C CYS A 55 2.97 -8.79 4.20
N GLY A 56 2.57 -8.43 2.97
CA GLY A 56 2.69 -7.08 2.42
C GLY A 56 3.68 -7.00 1.26
N LEU A 57 3.31 -6.25 0.22
CA LEU A 57 4.16 -5.99 -0.93
C LEU A 57 5.23 -4.95 -0.61
N ASP A 58 6.43 -5.11 -1.19
CA ASP A 58 7.42 -4.03 -1.24
C ASP A 58 6.93 -2.93 -2.18
N LEU A 59 6.48 -1.82 -1.60
CA LEU A 59 5.92 -0.69 -2.34
C LEU A 59 6.95 -0.01 -3.25
N ASN A 60 8.24 -0.05 -2.92
CA ASN A 60 9.27 0.50 -3.80
C ASN A 60 9.45 -0.37 -5.04
N LEU A 61 9.39 -1.70 -4.88
CA LEU A 61 9.40 -2.62 -6.02
C LEU A 61 8.18 -2.40 -6.91
N VAL A 62 6.99 -2.31 -6.31
CA VAL A 62 5.71 -2.08 -7.03
C VAL A 62 5.72 -0.74 -7.80
N LEU A 63 6.40 0.29 -7.32
CA LEU A 63 6.47 1.59 -8.01
C LEU A 63 7.48 1.63 -9.18
N ASN A 64 8.34 0.62 -9.30
CA ASN A 64 9.42 0.55 -10.31
C ASN A 64 9.14 -0.48 -11.42
N THR A 65 7.95 -1.08 -11.46
CA THR A 65 7.48 -1.97 -12.54
C THR A 65 6.86 -1.20 -13.69
#